data_AF-A0A2T7VH72-F1
#
_entry.id   AF-A0A2T7VH72-F1
#
_cell.length_a   1.000
_cell.length_b   1.000
_cell.length_c   1.000
_cell.angle_alpha   90.00
_cell.angle_beta   90.00
_cell.angle_gamma   90.00
#
_symmetry.space_group_name_H-M   'P 1'
#
loop_
_entity.id
_entity.type
_entity.pdbx_description
1 polymer ?
#
loop_
_entity_poly.entity_id
_entity_poly.type
_entity_poly.pdbx_seq_one_letter_code
_entity_poly.pdbx_strand_id
1 'polypeptide(L)'
;MDLPDPLVGLPLDAADPADAAALADLAAGRVVDSEQVVGWLGGWQMARQADAFAHSAPIADPQPHAHGDAETRPLVWTESAYDACRRLRADLAALSSDSDLRLVAALVANMVSLIVEGRYPPGFAEVALMPPLYLRIAVTPTRIAVLGLRWNGTLS
;
A
#
# COMPACT_ATOMS: atom_id res chain seq x y z
N MET A 1 -8.76 26.83 7.87
CA MET A 1 -8.50 26.41 6.49
C MET A 1 -9.13 25.03 6.39
N ASP A 2 -10.26 24.90 5.68
CA ASP A 2 -10.90 23.59 5.54
C ASP A 2 -9.95 22.66 4.78
N LEU A 3 -9.65 21.51 5.38
CA LEU A 3 -8.91 20.47 4.68
C LEU A 3 -9.80 19.98 3.53
N PRO A 4 -9.29 19.89 2.29
CA PRO A 4 -10.06 19.34 1.19
C PRO A 4 -10.53 17.93 1.56
N ASP A 5 -11.80 17.65 1.32
CA ASP A 5 -12.41 16.36 1.63
C ASP A 5 -11.62 15.24 0.93
N PRO A 6 -11.02 14.30 1.69
CA PRO A 6 -10.14 13.27 1.15
C PRO A 6 -10.91 12.24 0.31
N LEU A 7 -12.24 12.23 0.33
CA LEU A 7 -13.07 11.36 -0.50
C LEU A 7 -13.50 12.00 -1.82
N VAL A 8 -13.15 13.27 -2.05
CA VAL A 8 -13.52 13.98 -3.29
C VAL A 8 -12.97 13.26 -4.52
N GLY A 9 -13.86 12.98 -5.47
CA GLY A 9 -13.54 12.31 -6.72
C GLY A 9 -13.40 10.79 -6.61
N LEU A 10 -13.64 10.20 -5.44
CA LEU A 10 -13.78 8.74 -5.33
C LEU A 10 -15.19 8.30 -5.76
N PRO A 11 -15.30 7.27 -6.61
CA PRO A 11 -16.58 6.65 -6.95
C PRO A 11 -17.04 5.76 -5.78
N LEU A 12 -17.63 6.36 -4.73
CA LEU A 12 -17.99 5.66 -3.49
C LEU A 12 -18.98 4.50 -3.69
N ASP A 13 -19.75 4.53 -4.78
CA ASP A 13 -20.62 3.44 -5.24
C ASP A 13 -19.86 2.19 -5.68
N ALA A 14 -18.58 2.34 -6.05
CA ALA A 14 -17.67 1.24 -6.40
C ALA A 14 -16.82 0.74 -5.21
N ALA A 15 -17.05 1.26 -4.00
CA ALA A 15 -16.37 0.79 -2.79
C ALA A 15 -16.83 -0.62 -2.40
N ASP A 16 -15.90 -1.46 -1.95
CA ASP A 16 -16.27 -2.77 -1.41
C ASP A 16 -16.92 -2.57 -0.02
N PRO A 17 -17.97 -3.33 0.35
CA PRO A 17 -18.51 -3.28 1.71
C PRO A 17 -17.46 -3.47 2.82
N ALA A 18 -16.38 -4.20 2.54
CA ALA A 18 -15.26 -4.39 3.46
C ALA A 18 -14.44 -3.11 3.72
N ASP A 19 -14.55 -2.09 2.86
CA ASP A 19 -13.76 -0.85 2.94
C ASP A 19 -14.35 0.16 3.95
N ALA A 20 -15.50 -0.13 4.58
CA ALA A 20 -16.27 0.85 5.36
C ALA A 20 -15.48 1.52 6.50
N ALA A 21 -14.73 0.73 7.29
CA ALA A 21 -13.94 1.28 8.41
C ALA A 21 -12.79 2.16 7.91
N ALA A 22 -12.10 1.72 6.85
CA ALA A 22 -11.00 2.45 6.24
C ALA A 22 -11.48 3.76 5.58
N LEU A 23 -12.63 3.74 4.91
CA LEU A 23 -13.22 4.96 4.36
C LEU A 23 -13.65 5.94 5.45
N ALA A 24 -14.15 5.44 6.59
CA ALA A 24 -14.46 6.28 7.74
C ALA A 24 -13.19 6.87 8.40
N ASP A 25 -12.10 6.12 8.47
CA ASP A 25 -10.79 6.61 8.92
C ASP A 25 -10.25 7.67 7.97
N LEU A 26 -10.31 7.41 6.65
CA LEU A 26 -9.87 8.34 5.63
C LEU A 26 -10.65 9.65 5.68
N ALA A 27 -11.98 9.59 5.75
CA ALA A 27 -12.85 10.76 5.89
C ALA A 27 -12.55 11.58 7.16
N ALA A 28 -12.22 10.89 8.26
CA ALA A 28 -11.89 11.52 9.53
C ALA A 28 -10.41 11.98 9.63
N GLY A 29 -9.61 11.74 8.58
CA GLY A 29 -8.18 12.06 8.58
C GLY A 29 -7.33 11.19 9.52
N ARG A 30 -7.85 10.03 9.97
CA ARG A 30 -7.11 9.06 10.79
C ARG A 30 -6.22 8.22 9.89
N VAL A 31 -5.03 8.74 9.61
CA VAL A 31 -4.07 8.11 8.73
C VAL A 31 -2.68 8.02 9.35
N VAL A 32 -1.95 6.98 8.97
CA VAL A 32 -0.55 6.74 9.33
C VAL A 32 0.30 7.03 8.09
N ASP A 33 1.40 7.74 8.27
CA ASP A 33 2.34 8.07 7.19
C ASP A 33 3.06 6.81 6.70
N SER A 34 3.20 6.65 5.39
CA SER A 34 3.82 5.44 4.83
C SER A 34 5.30 5.30 5.15
N GLU A 35 6.05 6.38 5.38
CA GLU A 35 7.44 6.28 5.84
C GLU A 35 7.52 5.62 7.22
N GLN A 36 6.54 5.87 8.09
CA GLN A 36 6.46 5.20 9.40
C GLN A 36 6.21 3.70 9.22
N VAL A 37 5.32 3.33 8.30
CA VAL A 37 5.02 1.92 7.98
C VAL A 37 6.23 1.23 7.34
N VAL A 38 6.89 1.87 6.37
CA VAL A 38 8.12 1.40 5.73
C VAL A 38 9.22 1.18 6.77
N GLY A 39 9.47 2.16 7.65
CA GLY A 39 10.45 2.04 8.72
C GLY A 39 10.16 0.86 9.66
N TRP A 40 8.90 0.69 10.06
CA TRP A 40 8.46 -0.44 10.89
C TRP A 40 8.66 -1.79 10.19
N LEU A 41 8.45 -1.87 8.88
CA LEU A 41 8.60 -3.08 8.06
C LEU A 41 10.06 -3.40 7.65
N GLY A 42 11.06 -2.68 8.19
CA GLY A 42 12.47 -2.94 7.88
C GLY A 42 13.04 -2.06 6.76
N GLY A 43 12.28 -1.08 6.31
CA GLY A 43 12.76 0.06 5.55
C GLY A 43 13.17 -0.23 4.11
N TRP A 44 13.67 0.80 3.45
CA TRP A 44 14.12 0.82 2.05
C TRP A 44 15.17 -0.25 1.70
N GLN A 45 15.93 -0.75 2.67
CA GLN A 45 16.88 -1.85 2.44
C GLN A 45 16.15 -3.15 2.09
N MET A 46 15.00 -3.43 2.70
CA MET A 46 14.19 -4.62 2.40
C MET A 46 13.59 -4.56 1.00
N ALA A 47 13.16 -3.38 0.52
CA ALA A 47 12.73 -3.22 -0.87
C ALA A 47 13.83 -3.60 -1.86
N ARG A 48 15.05 -3.09 -1.67
CA ARG A 48 16.19 -3.43 -2.56
C ARG A 48 16.52 -4.92 -2.55
N GLN A 49 16.34 -5.59 -1.41
CA GLN A 49 16.49 -7.05 -1.35
C GLN A 49 15.37 -7.74 -2.12
N ALA A 50 14.12 -7.31 -1.97
CA ALA A 50 12.97 -7.83 -2.73
C ALA A 50 13.20 -7.73 -4.25
N ASP A 51 13.64 -6.57 -4.72
CA ASP A 51 13.95 -6.31 -6.13
C ASP A 51 15.07 -7.22 -6.65
N ALA A 52 16.06 -7.53 -5.81
CA ALA A 52 17.13 -8.47 -6.15
C ALA A 52 16.66 -9.93 -6.21
N PHE A 53 15.61 -10.31 -5.46
CA PHE A 53 15.02 -11.65 -5.51
C PHE A 53 14.06 -11.85 -6.67
N ALA A 54 13.43 -10.78 -7.18
CA ALA A 54 12.58 -10.84 -8.35
C ALA A 54 13.43 -11.07 -9.62
N HIS A 55 13.48 -12.31 -10.11
CA HIS A 55 13.99 -12.68 -11.46
C HIS A 55 13.11 -12.14 -12.61
N SER A 56 12.49 -10.98 -12.43
CA SER A 56 11.70 -10.34 -13.47
C SER A 56 12.64 -9.52 -14.34
N ALA A 57 12.40 -9.54 -15.65
CA ALA A 57 13.23 -8.93 -16.71
C ALA A 57 13.86 -7.60 -16.28
N PRO A 58 15.09 -7.28 -16.76
CA PRO A 58 15.74 -6.02 -16.43
C PRO A 58 14.74 -4.90 -16.69
N ILE A 59 14.44 -4.13 -15.66
CA ILE A 59 13.77 -2.85 -15.82
C ILE A 59 14.73 -2.06 -16.70
N ALA A 60 14.43 -2.02 -18.00
CA ALA A 60 15.37 -1.59 -19.04
C ALA A 60 15.63 -0.07 -19.02
N ASP A 61 14.91 0.64 -18.16
CA ASP A 61 15.15 2.03 -17.85
C ASP A 61 15.62 2.14 -16.39
N PRO A 62 16.55 3.06 -16.08
CA PRO A 62 16.69 3.51 -14.71
C PRO A 62 15.28 3.86 -14.24
N GLN A 63 14.77 3.17 -13.20
CA GLN A 63 13.51 3.60 -12.61
C GLN A 63 13.66 5.09 -12.34
N PRO A 64 12.82 5.95 -12.92
CA PRO A 64 12.90 7.37 -12.65
C PRO A 64 12.46 7.50 -11.20
N HIS A 65 13.43 7.48 -10.29
CA HIS A 65 13.23 8.06 -8.97
C HIS A 65 12.63 9.43 -9.25
N ALA A 66 11.46 9.71 -8.67
CA ALA A 66 10.70 10.93 -8.91
C ALA A 66 11.66 12.12 -9.00
N HIS A 67 11.57 12.91 -10.07
CA HIS A 67 12.51 14.01 -10.29
C HIS A 67 12.24 15.19 -9.32
N GLY A 68 11.17 15.08 -8.53
CA GLY A 68 10.87 15.92 -7.36
C GLY A 68 9.54 15.56 -6.69
N ASP A 69 9.30 16.09 -5.49
CA ASP A 69 8.11 15.84 -4.65
C ASP A 69 6.77 16.10 -5.37
N ALA A 70 6.77 17.00 -6.36
CA ALA A 70 5.58 17.38 -7.12
C ALA A 70 5.00 16.26 -8.00
N GLU A 71 5.79 15.23 -8.31
CA GLU A 71 5.35 14.07 -9.10
C GLU A 71 4.76 12.95 -8.22
N THR A 72 4.98 13.04 -6.91
CA THR A 72 4.56 12.02 -5.95
C THR A 72 3.26 12.44 -5.27
N ARG A 73 2.26 11.57 -5.30
CA ARG A 73 1.10 11.71 -4.41
C ARG A 73 1.49 11.14 -3.05
N PRO A 74 1.24 11.83 -1.93
CA PRO A 74 1.50 11.27 -0.61
C PRO A 74 0.74 9.95 -0.45
N LEU A 75 1.47 8.90 -0.08
CA LEU A 75 0.91 7.60 0.27
C LEU A 75 0.65 7.58 1.78
N VAL A 76 -0.57 7.26 2.18
CA VAL A 76 -0.94 7.11 3.59
C VAL A 76 -1.66 5.79 3.82
N TRP A 77 -1.65 5.30 5.06
CA TRP A 77 -2.45 4.15 5.48
C TRP A 77 -3.61 4.64 6.33
N THR A 78 -4.80 4.13 6.11
CA THR A 78 -5.89 4.30 7.09
C THR A 78 -5.54 3.56 8.38
N GLU A 79 -5.98 4.06 9.52
CA GLU A 79 -5.66 3.44 10.82
C GLU A 79 -6.10 1.97 10.89
N SER A 80 -7.30 1.66 10.42
CA SER A 80 -7.80 0.29 10.29
C SER A 80 -6.96 -0.60 9.36
N ALA A 81 -6.45 -0.07 8.24
CA ALA A 81 -5.55 -0.81 7.35
C ALA A 81 -4.19 -1.09 8.01
N TYR A 82 -3.64 -0.10 8.71
CA TYR A 82 -2.40 -0.25 9.45
C TYR A 82 -2.53 -1.33 10.53
N ASP A 83 -3.61 -1.31 11.30
CA ASP A 83 -3.91 -2.32 12.31
C ASP A 83 -4.07 -3.72 11.72
N ALA A 84 -4.73 -3.86 10.56
CA ALA A 84 -4.86 -5.13 9.86
C ALA A 84 -3.48 -5.66 9.42
N CYS A 85 -2.62 -4.80 8.87
CA CYS A 85 -1.26 -5.17 8.50
C CYS A 85 -0.43 -5.60 9.72
N ARG A 86 -0.58 -4.91 10.85
CA ARG A 86 0.12 -5.21 12.10
C ARG A 86 -0.26 -6.58 12.66
N ARG A 87 -1.56 -6.91 12.60
CA ARG A 87 -2.08 -8.25 12.97
C ARG A 87 -1.54 -9.33 12.06
N LEU A 88 -1.63 -9.15 10.74
CA LEU A 88 -1.14 -10.15 9.77
C LEU A 88 0.35 -10.46 9.96
N ARG A 89 1.18 -9.43 10.16
CA ARG A 89 2.61 -9.63 10.42
C ARG A 89 2.85 -10.44 11.70
N ALA A 90 2.11 -10.17 12.76
CA ALA A 90 2.23 -10.93 14.02
C ALA A 90 1.83 -12.41 13.82
N ASP A 91 0.75 -12.66 13.07
CA ASP A 91 0.29 -14.01 12.76
C ASP A 91 1.32 -14.77 11.89
N LEU A 92 1.94 -14.11 10.90
CA LEU A 92 2.96 -14.73 10.06
C LEU A 92 4.26 -15.01 10.81
N ALA A 93 4.69 -14.08 11.68
CA ALA A 93 5.84 -14.29 12.54
C ALA A 93 5.66 -15.52 13.47
N ALA A 94 4.40 -15.86 13.82
CA ALA A 94 4.10 -17.05 14.59
C ALA A 94 4.12 -18.36 13.75
N LEU A 95 3.99 -18.28 12.42
CA LEU A 95 3.87 -19.44 11.53
C LEU A 95 5.19 -19.87 10.85
N SER A 96 6.07 -18.94 10.47
CA SER A 96 7.43 -19.22 9.94
C SER A 96 8.17 -17.91 9.60
N SER A 97 9.48 -17.83 9.88
CA SER A 97 10.29 -16.63 9.60
C SER A 97 10.46 -16.31 8.11
N ASP A 98 10.48 -17.32 7.23
CA ASP A 98 10.81 -17.11 5.81
C ASP A 98 9.63 -16.55 5.00
N SER A 99 8.40 -16.96 5.32
CA SER A 99 7.18 -16.47 4.67
C SER A 99 6.86 -15.03 5.08
N ASP A 100 7.12 -14.66 6.33
CA ASP A 100 7.01 -13.29 6.83
C ASP A 100 7.96 -12.35 6.08
N LEU A 101 9.24 -12.73 5.95
CA LEU A 101 10.24 -11.92 5.25
C LEU A 101 9.88 -11.64 3.79
N ARG A 102 9.35 -12.64 3.06
CA ARG A 102 8.92 -12.45 1.67
C ARG A 102 7.75 -11.49 1.56
N LEU A 103 6.76 -11.61 2.44
CA LEU A 103 5.62 -10.71 2.42
C LEU A 103 6.04 -9.28 2.79
N VAL A 104 6.85 -9.14 3.84
CA VAL A 104 7.39 -7.84 4.27
C VAL A 104 8.17 -7.19 3.13
N ALA A 105 9.04 -7.92 2.45
CA ALA A 105 9.82 -7.43 1.32
C ALA A 105 8.92 -6.97 0.16
N ALA A 106 7.92 -7.76 -0.22
CA ALA A 106 6.96 -7.41 -1.27
C ALA A 106 6.08 -6.20 -0.90
N LEU A 107 5.71 -6.07 0.37
CA LEU A 107 4.94 -4.94 0.87
C LEU A 107 5.75 -3.65 0.82
N VAL A 108 7.00 -3.68 1.29
CA VAL A 108 7.90 -2.51 1.19
C VAL A 108 8.11 -2.13 -0.27
N ALA A 109 8.45 -3.09 -1.15
CA ALA A 109 8.68 -2.81 -2.57
C ALA A 109 7.45 -2.17 -3.25
N ASN A 110 6.24 -2.68 -2.98
CA ASN A 110 5.01 -2.08 -3.54
C ASN A 110 4.72 -0.69 -2.98
N MET A 111 4.90 -0.44 -1.68
CA MET A 111 4.75 0.92 -1.12
C MET A 111 5.73 1.89 -1.77
N VAL A 112 6.98 1.47 -1.97
CA VAL A 112 8.00 2.25 -2.66
C VAL A 112 7.59 2.58 -4.10
N SER A 113 7.17 1.57 -4.87
CA SER A 113 6.69 1.77 -6.23
C SER A 113 5.48 2.70 -6.27
N LEU A 114 4.53 2.58 -5.32
CA LEU A 114 3.38 3.48 -5.24
C LEU A 114 3.76 4.93 -4.95
N ILE A 115 4.72 5.17 -4.06
CA ILE A 115 5.24 6.51 -3.74
C ILE A 115 5.91 7.12 -4.97
N VAL A 116 6.73 6.35 -5.68
CA VAL A 116 7.53 6.84 -6.81
C VAL A 116 6.71 6.98 -8.09
N GLU A 117 5.87 6.00 -8.39
CA GLU A 117 5.24 5.89 -9.71
C GLU A 117 3.91 6.62 -9.79
N GLY A 118 3.09 6.64 -8.72
CA GLY A 118 1.85 7.45 -8.68
C GLY A 118 0.87 7.27 -9.86
N ARG A 119 0.96 6.16 -10.63
CA ARG A 119 0.38 6.01 -11.98
C ARG A 119 -1.14 5.78 -12.02
N TYR A 120 -1.80 5.74 -10.88
CA TYR A 120 -3.19 5.35 -10.82
C TYR A 120 -4.11 6.56 -11.08
N PRO A 121 -5.15 6.43 -11.93
CA PRO A 121 -6.22 7.41 -12.00
C PRO A 121 -7.01 7.44 -10.68
N PRO A 122 -7.72 8.54 -10.37
CA PRO A 122 -8.61 8.58 -9.22
C PRO A 122 -9.62 7.43 -9.25
N GLY A 123 -9.84 6.81 -8.10
CA GLY A 123 -10.68 5.61 -7.98
C GLY A 123 -10.07 4.58 -7.04
N PHE A 124 -10.63 3.38 -7.04
CA PHE A 124 -10.08 2.27 -6.27
C PHE A 124 -9.21 1.37 -7.14
N ALA A 125 -8.12 0.88 -6.58
CA ALA A 125 -7.24 -0.07 -7.24
C ALA A 125 -6.82 -1.20 -6.30
N GLU A 126 -6.42 -2.32 -6.89
CA GLU A 126 -5.80 -3.44 -6.17
C GLU A 126 -4.37 -3.61 -6.69
N VAL A 127 -3.41 -3.66 -5.76
CA VAL A 127 -1.99 -3.82 -6.06
C VAL A 127 -1.54 -5.18 -5.54
N ALA A 128 -1.05 -6.05 -6.42
CA ALA A 128 -0.62 -7.38 -6.02
C ALA A 128 0.62 -7.31 -5.12
N LEU A 129 0.54 -7.88 -3.91
CA LEU A 129 1.70 -8.04 -3.04
C LEU A 129 2.40 -9.36 -3.32
N MET A 130 1.67 -10.45 -3.10
CA MET A 130 2.12 -11.82 -3.34
C MET A 130 0.86 -12.61 -3.61
N PRO A 131 0.51 -12.89 -4.88
CA PRO A 131 -0.75 -13.54 -5.19
C PRO A 131 -0.97 -14.80 -4.34
N PRO A 132 -2.15 -14.94 -3.73
CA PRO A 132 -3.38 -14.17 -3.98
C PRO A 132 -3.64 -13.01 -2.98
N LEU A 133 -2.61 -12.44 -2.35
CA LEU A 133 -2.72 -11.27 -1.46
C LEU A 133 -2.48 -9.95 -2.22
N TYR A 134 -3.37 -8.98 -2.00
CA TYR A 134 -3.40 -7.67 -2.66
C TYR A 134 -3.55 -6.54 -1.63
N LEU A 135 -3.00 -5.36 -1.93
CA LEU A 135 -3.36 -4.11 -1.26
C LEU A 135 -4.58 -3.52 -1.95
N ARG A 136 -5.59 -3.15 -1.17
CA ARG A 136 -6.70 -2.32 -1.63
C ARG A 136 -6.35 -0.86 -1.37
N ILE A 137 -6.37 -0.03 -2.41
CA ILE A 137 -6.04 1.39 -2.31
C ILE A 137 -7.18 2.27 -2.86
N ALA A 138 -7.34 3.44 -2.26
CA ALA A 138 -8.09 4.57 -2.80
C ALA A 138 -7.11 5.60 -3.36
N VAL A 139 -7.34 6.03 -4.58
CA VAL A 139 -6.53 7.03 -5.27
C VAL A 139 -7.40 8.25 -5.45
N THR A 140 -6.96 9.37 -4.90
CA THR A 140 -7.68 10.64 -4.94
C THR A 140 -6.88 11.62 -5.80
N PRO A 141 -7.42 12.82 -6.09
CA PRO A 141 -6.65 13.86 -6.77
C PRO A 141 -5.38 14.30 -6.02
N THR A 142 -5.34 14.13 -4.69
CA THR A 142 -4.29 14.70 -3.84
C THR A 142 -3.41 13.69 -3.11
N ARG A 143 -3.83 12.42 -3.01
CA ARG A 143 -3.14 11.36 -2.25
C ARG A 143 -3.51 9.96 -2.71
N ILE A 144 -2.73 8.98 -2.30
CA ILE A 144 -3.05 7.55 -2.37
C ILE A 144 -3.22 7.06 -0.93
N ALA A 145 -4.30 6.34 -0.65
CA ALA A 145 -4.61 5.81 0.68
C ALA A 145 -4.74 4.29 0.64
N VAL A 146 -4.03 3.58 1.50
CA VAL A 146 -4.22 2.14 1.70
C VAL A 146 -5.43 1.91 2.58
N LEU A 147 -6.41 1.19 2.05
CA LEU A 147 -7.67 0.84 2.73
C LEU A 147 -7.57 -0.50 3.45
N GLY A 148 -6.71 -1.40 2.97
CA GLY A 148 -6.52 -2.68 3.63
C GLY A 148 -5.79 -3.70 2.77
N LEU A 149 -5.70 -4.91 3.32
CA LEU A 149 -5.17 -6.09 2.66
C LEU A 149 -6.35 -6.98 2.26
N ARG A 150 -6.33 -7.46 1.01
CA ARG A 150 -7.35 -8.36 0.47
C ARG A 150 -6.73 -9.66 0.05
N TRP A 151 -7.29 -10.76 0.54
CA TRP A 151 -6.98 -12.09 0.06
C TRP A 151 -8.02 -12.53 -0.96
N ASN A 152 -7.60 -12.76 -2.20
CA ASN A 152 -8.45 -13.23 -3.29
C ASN A 152 -8.24 -14.72 -3.61
N GLY A 153 -7.65 -15.47 -2.68
CA GLY A 153 -7.42 -16.91 -2.83
C GLY A 153 -8.57 -17.73 -2.26
N THR A 154 -8.77 -18.93 -2.80
CA THR A 154 -9.59 -19.96 -2.14
C THR A 154 -8.82 -20.54 -0.96
N LEU A 155 -9.33 -20.37 0.25
CA LEU A 155 -8.90 -21.20 1.39
C LEU A 155 -9.36 -22.64 1.08
N SER A 156 -8.43 -23.49 0.66
CA SER A 156 -8.67 -24.93 0.46
C SER A 156 -8.19 -25.71 1.68
#